data_AF-A0A2K3LYF4-F1
#
_entry.id   AF-A0A2K3LYF4-F1
#
_cell.length_a   1.000
_cell.length_b   1.000
_cell.length_c   1.000
_cell.angle_alpha   90.00
_cell.angle_beta   90.00
_cell.angle_gamma   90.00
#
_symmetry.space_group_name_H-M   'P 1'
#
loop_
_entity.id
_entity.type
_entity.pdbx_description
1 polymer ?
#
loop_
_entity_poly.entity_id
_entity_poly.type
_entity_poly.pdbx_seq_one_letter_code
_entity_poly.pdbx_strand_id
1 'polypeptide(L)'
;MASTTSNVDTSEKFIILNASTQLSIKLDGDNYPAWRIQFMALLTGFDLIGYVDGSKPCPSRVLANNVAAVNPAFTHWVRQDQLILHGIISSVAATVVTHLGTVKNSNQAWEILKTMYDGRSRLVYA
;
A
#
# COMPACT_ATOMS: atom_id res chain seq x y z
N MET A 1 33.45 8.15 -31.10
CA MET A 1 32.09 7.82 -31.57
C MET A 1 31.25 7.58 -30.35
N ALA A 2 30.17 8.34 -30.17
CA ALA A 2 29.35 8.32 -28.97
C ALA A 2 28.46 7.06 -28.92
N SER A 3 28.53 6.32 -27.83
CA SER A 3 27.67 5.17 -27.56
C SER A 3 26.28 5.67 -27.20
N THR A 4 25.31 5.23 -27.99
CA THR A 4 23.87 5.49 -27.83
C THR A 4 23.37 4.90 -26.51
N THR A 5 23.07 5.75 -25.53
CA THR A 5 22.26 5.38 -24.38
C THR A 5 20.82 5.22 -24.86
N SER A 6 20.33 3.99 -24.88
CA SER A 6 18.92 3.68 -25.08
C SER A 6 18.11 4.25 -23.90
N ASN A 7 17.44 5.38 -24.12
CA ASN A 7 16.36 5.84 -23.25
C ASN A 7 15.23 4.82 -23.34
N VAL A 8 15.21 3.88 -22.40
CA VAL A 8 14.04 3.04 -22.17
C VAL A 8 13.03 3.91 -21.44
N ASP A 9 12.11 4.49 -22.22
CA ASP A 9 10.93 5.19 -21.72
C ASP A 9 9.96 4.13 -21.16
N THR A 10 10.26 3.57 -19.99
CA THR A 10 9.28 2.80 -19.22
C THR A 10 8.25 3.79 -18.70
N SER A 11 7.14 3.92 -19.43
CA SER A 11 5.91 4.51 -18.88
C SER A 11 5.56 3.73 -17.61
N GLU A 12 5.92 4.27 -16.45
CA GLU A 12 5.62 3.66 -15.16
C GLU A 12 4.10 3.67 -14.95
N LYS A 13 3.46 2.53 -15.24
CA LYS A 13 2.01 2.36 -15.11
C LYS A 13 1.64 2.27 -13.63
N PHE A 14 0.63 3.04 -13.23
CA PHE A 14 0.01 2.89 -11.92
C PHE A 14 -0.89 1.67 -11.88
N ILE A 15 -0.85 0.96 -10.76
CA ILE A 15 -1.75 -0.16 -10.48
C ILE A 15 -2.84 0.34 -9.53
N ILE A 16 -4.09 0.24 -9.96
CA ILE A 16 -5.26 0.60 -9.16
C ILE A 16 -5.84 -0.68 -8.58
N LEU A 17 -5.97 -0.72 -7.25
CA LEU A 17 -6.64 -1.82 -6.56
C LEU A 17 -8.15 -1.53 -6.52
N ASN A 18 -8.93 -2.38 -7.18
CA ASN A 18 -10.38 -2.42 -7.01
C ASN A 18 -10.72 -3.53 -6.01
N ALA A 19 -10.58 -3.21 -4.72
CA ALA A 19 -10.83 -4.18 -3.66
C ALA A 19 -12.24 -4.79 -3.70
N SER A 20 -13.24 -4.04 -4.19
CA SER A 20 -14.63 -4.51 -4.29
C SER A 20 -14.84 -5.67 -5.25
N THR A 21 -13.96 -5.84 -6.25
CA THR A 21 -14.04 -6.92 -7.23
C THR A 21 -12.90 -7.93 -7.11
N GLN A 22 -11.78 -7.52 -6.49
CA GLN A 22 -10.58 -8.34 -6.36
C GLN A 22 -10.53 -9.15 -5.07
N LEU A 23 -11.28 -8.74 -4.04
CA LEU A 23 -11.40 -9.47 -2.78
C LEU A 23 -12.79 -10.10 -2.69
N SER A 24 -12.86 -11.33 -2.20
CA SER A 24 -14.14 -12.01 -1.99
C SER A 24 -14.81 -11.63 -0.67
N ILE A 25 -14.07 -10.98 0.23
CA ILE A 25 -14.55 -10.55 1.55
C ILE A 25 -14.14 -9.11 1.84
N LYS A 26 -14.98 -8.43 2.61
CA LYS A 26 -14.74 -7.10 3.16
C LYS A 26 -14.40 -7.24 4.65
N LEU A 27 -13.34 -6.59 5.12
CA LEU A 27 -12.94 -6.69 6.54
C LEU A 27 -13.99 -6.04 7.44
N ASP A 28 -14.67 -6.83 8.26
CA ASP A 28 -15.76 -6.36 9.14
C ASP A 28 -15.52 -6.64 10.64
N GLY A 29 -14.51 -7.45 10.95
CA GLY A 29 -14.13 -7.78 12.32
C GLY A 29 -13.43 -9.13 12.39
N ASP A 30 -14.20 -10.20 12.47
CA ASP A 30 -13.68 -11.52 12.81
C ASP A 30 -12.98 -12.22 11.62
N ASN A 31 -13.16 -11.68 10.41
CA ASN A 31 -12.60 -12.24 9.18
C ASN A 31 -11.18 -11.71 8.84
N TYR A 32 -10.51 -11.02 9.77
CA TYR A 32 -9.17 -10.45 9.53
C TYR A 32 -8.15 -11.44 8.94
N PRO A 33 -7.98 -12.68 9.45
CA PRO A 33 -7.01 -13.62 8.88
C PRO A 33 -7.28 -13.93 7.41
N ALA A 34 -8.55 -14.13 7.04
CA ALA A 34 -8.95 -14.40 5.67
C ALA A 34 -8.74 -13.16 4.78
N TRP A 35 -9.14 -11.98 5.25
CA TRP A 35 -8.98 -10.73 4.51
C TRP A 35 -7.49 -10.45 4.27
N ARG A 36 -6.67 -10.64 5.30
CA ARG A 36 -5.22 -10.42 5.25
C ARG A 36 -4.56 -11.30 4.21
N ILE A 37 -4.89 -12.60 4.17
CA ILE A 37 -4.31 -13.51 3.17
C ILE A 37 -4.67 -13.08 1.75
N GLN A 38 -5.94 -12.72 1.49
CA GLN A 38 -6.35 -12.26 0.15
C GLN A 38 -5.66 -10.96 -0.25
N PHE A 39 -5.61 -9.98 0.65
CA PHE A 39 -4.98 -8.70 0.38
C PHE A 39 -3.47 -8.84 0.17
N MET A 40 -2.80 -9.67 0.96
CA MET A 40 -1.38 -9.98 0.77
C MET A 40 -1.12 -10.67 -0.57
N ALA A 41 -1.95 -11.64 -0.95
CA ALA A 41 -1.81 -12.31 -2.25
C ALA A 41 -2.00 -11.32 -3.42
N LEU A 42 -2.97 -10.40 -3.31
CA LEU A 42 -3.20 -9.34 -4.28
C LEU A 42 -1.99 -8.41 -4.42
N LEU A 43 -1.44 -7.93 -3.30
CA LEU A 43 -0.28 -7.05 -3.31
C LEU A 43 0.97 -7.75 -3.85
N THR A 44 1.22 -9.00 -3.46
CA THR A 44 2.34 -9.78 -3.99
C THR A 44 2.20 -10.01 -5.49
N GLY A 45 1.00 -10.33 -5.98
CA GLY A 45 0.75 -10.54 -7.41
C GLY A 45 1.00 -9.31 -8.28
N PHE A 46 0.89 -8.10 -7.70
CA PHE A 46 1.17 -6.83 -8.35
C PHE A 46 2.53 -6.21 -8.00
N ASP A 47 3.37 -6.91 -7.24
CA ASP A 47 4.66 -6.38 -6.74
C ASP A 47 4.52 -5.07 -5.92
N LEU A 48 3.47 -5.00 -5.10
CA LEU A 48 3.13 -3.84 -4.27
C LEU A 48 3.35 -4.08 -2.77
N ILE A 49 3.78 -5.28 -2.36
CA ILE A 49 3.96 -5.63 -0.94
C ILE A 49 4.93 -4.68 -0.22
N GLY A 50 5.96 -4.21 -0.93
CA GLY A 50 6.99 -3.35 -0.36
C GLY A 50 6.50 -2.01 0.19
N TYR A 51 5.35 -1.53 -0.29
CA TYR A 51 4.74 -0.28 0.19
C TYR A 51 4.11 -0.46 1.58
N VAL A 52 3.51 -1.64 1.85
CA VAL A 52 2.81 -1.90 3.11
C VAL A 52 3.71 -2.47 4.19
N ASP A 53 4.75 -3.24 3.85
CA ASP A 53 5.70 -3.78 4.84
C ASP A 53 6.90 -2.85 5.10
N GLY A 54 7.04 -1.79 4.31
CA GLY A 54 8.11 -0.80 4.44
C GLY A 54 9.45 -1.19 3.80
N SER A 55 9.54 -2.34 3.15
CA SER A 55 10.75 -2.77 2.42
C SER A 55 11.03 -1.93 1.16
N LYS A 56 10.04 -1.21 0.65
CA LYS A 56 10.18 -0.21 -0.43
C LYS A 56 10.05 1.21 0.14
N PRO A 57 11.12 1.79 0.70
CA PRO A 57 11.07 3.12 1.29
C PRO A 57 10.79 4.20 0.24
N CYS A 58 10.14 5.29 0.68
CA CYS A 58 9.87 6.44 -0.16
C CYS A 58 11.20 7.10 -0.60
N PRO A 59 11.44 7.30 -1.92
CA PRO A 59 12.64 7.97 -2.41
C PRO A 59 12.76 9.41 -1.91
N SER A 60 13.97 9.99 -2.00
CA SER A 60 14.16 11.42 -1.75
C SER A 60 13.27 12.25 -2.69
N ARG A 61 12.61 13.28 -2.14
CA ARG A 61 11.77 14.22 -2.89
C ARG A 61 12.53 14.95 -4.00
N VAL A 62 13.80 15.24 -3.77
CA VAL A 62 14.66 16.00 -4.69
C VAL A 62 15.79 15.13 -5.21
N LEU A 63 16.26 15.42 -6.42
CA LEU A 63 17.40 14.73 -7.01
C LEU A 63 18.70 15.13 -6.29
N ALA A 64 19.60 14.16 -6.07
CA ALA A 64 20.85 14.38 -5.34
C ALA A 64 21.77 15.41 -6.03
N ASN A 65 21.70 15.51 -7.35
CA ASN A 65 22.49 16.44 -8.17
C ASN A 65 21.77 17.76 -8.48
N ASN A 66 20.49 17.90 -8.11
CA ASN A 66 19.73 19.12 -8.33
C ASN A 66 18.55 19.23 -7.35
N VAL A 67 18.77 19.97 -6.26
CA VAL A 67 17.77 20.16 -5.18
C VAL A 67 16.51 20.90 -5.66
N ALA A 68 16.59 21.63 -6.78
CA ALA A 68 15.43 22.31 -7.36
C ALA A 68 14.53 21.37 -8.19
N ALA A 69 15.01 20.19 -8.56
CA ALA A 69 14.26 19.23 -9.38
C ALA A 69 13.60 18.15 -8.51
N VAL A 70 12.29 17.96 -8.67
CA VAL A 70 11.55 16.88 -8.03
C VAL A 70 11.93 15.54 -8.65
N ASN A 71 12.22 14.56 -7.81
CA ASN A 71 12.52 13.20 -8.23
C ASN A 71 11.23 12.52 -8.76
N PRO A 72 11.19 12.10 -10.04
CA PRO A 72 10.02 11.40 -10.58
C PRO A 72 9.66 10.13 -9.81
N ALA A 73 10.66 9.40 -9.29
CA ALA A 73 10.45 8.20 -8.48
C ALA A 73 9.75 8.50 -7.16
N PHE A 74 10.00 9.66 -6.55
CA PHE A 74 9.25 10.12 -5.37
C PHE A 74 7.78 10.36 -5.73
N THR A 75 7.52 11.07 -6.82
CA THR A 75 6.14 11.34 -7.26
C THR A 75 5.39 10.05 -7.60
N HIS A 76 6.02 9.11 -8.29
CA HIS A 76 5.44 7.81 -8.58
C HIS A 76 5.15 7.03 -7.29
N TRP A 77 6.14 6.93 -6.39
CA TRP A 77 5.99 6.21 -5.12
C TRP A 77 4.81 6.75 -4.31
N VAL A 78 4.70 8.07 -4.14
CA VAL A 78 3.61 8.70 -3.38
C VAL A 78 2.25 8.39 -4.02
N ARG A 79 2.14 8.48 -5.34
CA ARG A 79 0.87 8.20 -6.03
C ARG A 79 0.48 6.72 -5.90
N GLN A 80 1.43 5.80 -6.08
CA GLN A 80 1.17 4.37 -5.95
C GLN A 80 0.80 4.00 -4.50
N ASP A 81 1.48 4.55 -3.50
CA ASP A 81 1.14 4.37 -2.08
C ASP A 81 -0.29 4.81 -1.77
N GLN A 82 -0.72 5.96 -2.29
CA GLN A 82 -2.08 6.45 -2.06
C GLN A 82 -3.16 5.60 -2.76
N LEU A 83 -2.86 5.02 -3.92
CA LEU A 83 -3.75 4.05 -4.57
C LEU A 83 -3.88 2.76 -3.76
N ILE A 84 -2.79 2.30 -3.14
CA ILE A 84 -2.81 1.14 -2.24
C ILE A 84 -3.62 1.47 -0.98
N LEU A 85 -3.40 2.65 -0.38
CA LEU A 85 -4.17 3.11 0.77
C LEU A 85 -5.67 3.18 0.46
N HIS A 86 -6.04 3.70 -0.70
CA HIS A 86 -7.43 3.67 -1.18
C HIS A 86 -7.96 2.24 -1.33
N GLY A 87 -7.15 1.32 -1.85
CA GLY A 87 -7.45 -0.11 -1.90
C GLY A 87 -7.74 -0.69 -0.51
N ILE A 88 -6.92 -0.37 0.49
CA ILE A 88 -7.13 -0.78 1.88
C ILE A 88 -8.46 -0.20 2.39
N ILE A 89 -8.68 1.11 2.30
CA ILE A 89 -9.89 1.77 2.82
C ILE A 89 -11.16 1.20 2.17
N SER A 90 -11.13 0.96 0.85
CA SER A 90 -12.29 0.39 0.13
C SER A 90 -12.56 -1.07 0.49
N SER A 91 -11.55 -1.80 0.95
CA SER A 91 -11.65 -3.22 1.34
C SER A 91 -12.17 -3.48 2.75
N VAL A 92 -12.37 -2.43 3.57
CA VAL A 92 -12.80 -2.58 4.96
C VAL A 92 -14.19 -1.95 5.19
N ALA A 93 -14.96 -2.52 6.10
CA ALA A 93 -16.29 -2.03 6.49
C ALA A 93 -16.21 -0.62 7.08
N ALA A 94 -17.30 0.14 7.00
CA ALA A 94 -17.35 1.51 7.52
C ALA A 94 -16.99 1.57 9.02
N THR A 95 -17.36 0.55 9.78
CA THR A 95 -17.01 0.37 11.20
C THR A 95 -15.50 0.22 11.45
N VAL A 96 -14.75 -0.28 10.46
CA VAL A 96 -13.30 -0.47 10.54
C VAL A 96 -12.56 0.77 10.01
N VAL A 97 -13.08 1.44 8.97
CA VAL A 97 -12.48 2.65 8.38
C VAL A 97 -12.28 3.77 9.40
N THR A 98 -13.17 3.90 10.39
CA THR A 98 -13.08 4.94 11.44
C THR A 98 -11.76 4.90 12.21
N HIS A 99 -11.15 3.72 12.34
CA HIS A 99 -9.85 3.55 13.00
C HIS A 99 -8.66 3.99 12.14
N LEU A 100 -8.88 4.22 10.84
CA LEU A 100 -7.86 4.65 9.88
C LEU A 100 -7.86 6.17 9.64
N GLY A 101 -8.65 6.95 10.39
CA GLY A 101 -8.86 8.38 10.10
C GLY A 101 -7.61 9.28 10.13
N THR A 102 -6.49 8.82 10.69
CA THR A 102 -5.24 9.60 10.84
C THR A 102 -4.08 9.08 10.00
N VAL A 103 -4.26 7.99 9.25
CA VAL A 103 -3.18 7.38 8.47
C VAL A 103 -2.80 8.24 7.28
N LYS A 104 -1.50 8.24 6.96
CA LYS A 104 -0.96 9.04 5.84
C LYS A 104 -0.49 8.19 4.67
N ASN A 105 -0.23 6.91 4.90
CA ASN A 105 0.29 5.98 3.90
C ASN A 105 -0.24 4.57 4.14
N SER A 106 -0.03 3.71 3.15
CA SER A 106 -0.51 2.33 3.17
C SER A 106 0.11 1.50 4.31
N ASN A 107 1.40 1.69 4.61
CA ASN A 107 2.08 1.04 5.73
C ASN A 107 1.44 1.34 7.10
N GLN A 108 1.12 2.60 7.38
CA GLN A 108 0.44 2.98 8.63
C GLN A 108 -0.93 2.34 8.75
N ALA A 109 -1.72 2.35 7.67
CA ALA A 109 -3.02 1.68 7.66
C ALA A 109 -2.88 0.18 7.92
N TRP A 110 -1.89 -0.46 7.29
CA TRP A 110 -1.59 -1.88 7.46
C TRP A 110 -1.23 -2.22 8.91
N GLU A 111 -0.34 -1.47 9.54
CA GLU A 111 0.09 -1.72 10.92
C GLU A 111 -1.03 -1.45 11.95
N ILE A 112 -1.89 -0.46 11.73
CA ILE A 112 -3.07 -0.24 12.58
C ILE A 112 -4.00 -1.45 12.52
N LEU A 113 -4.36 -1.91 11.32
CA LEU A 113 -5.24 -3.08 11.16
C LEU A 113 -4.62 -4.31 11.83
N LYS A 114 -3.34 -4.57 11.57
CA LYS A 114 -2.61 -5.68 12.21
C LYS A 114 -2.65 -5.61 13.73
N THR A 115 -2.32 -4.45 14.31
CA THR A 115 -2.33 -4.26 15.77
C THR A 115 -3.73 -4.45 16.37
N MET A 116 -4.76 -3.93 15.71
CA MET A 116 -6.15 -4.03 16.18
C MET A 116 -6.64 -5.48 16.26
N TYR A 117 -6.23 -6.33 15.33
CA TYR A 117 -6.70 -7.71 15.24
C TYR A 117 -5.77 -8.71 15.95
N ASP A 118 -4.46 -8.43 16.03
CA ASP A 118 -3.51 -9.20 16.86
C ASP A 118 -3.85 -9.07 18.37
N GLY A 119 -4.45 -7.94 18.79
CA GLY A 119 -4.95 -7.73 20.15
C GLY A 119 -6.24 -8.49 20.47
N ARG A 120 -7.15 -8.65 19.50
CA ARG A 120 -8.44 -9.36 19.70
C ARG A 120 -8.27 -10.86 19.92
N SER A 121 -7.24 -11.47 19.33
CA SER A 121 -6.93 -12.90 19.53
C SER A 121 -6.60 -13.25 20.99
N ARG A 122 -6.22 -12.27 21.82
CA ARG A 122 -5.85 -12.49 23.23
C ARG A 122 -7.05 -12.46 24.20
N LEU A 123 -8.20 -11.93 23.78
CA LEU A 123 -9.38 -11.79 24.66
C LEU A 123 -10.37 -12.96 24.54
N VAL A 124 -10.15 -13.90 23.62
CA VAL A 124 -11.04 -15.06 23.42
C VAL A 124 -10.67 -16.26 24.32
N TYR A 125 -9.61 -16.13 25.12
CA TYR A 125 -9.11 -17.19 26.01
C TYR A 125 -9.01 -16.78 27.50
N ALA A 126 -9.74 -15.75 27.93
CA ALA A 126 -9.76 -15.31 29.33
C ALA A 126 -11.12 -15.54 29.99
#